data_AF-A0A926G152-F1
#
_entry.id   AF-A0A926G152-F1
#
_cell.length_a   1.000
_cell.length_b   1.000
_cell.length_c   1.000
_cell.angle_alpha   90.00
_cell.angle_beta   90.00
_cell.angle_gamma   90.00
#
_symmetry.space_group_name_H-M   'P 1'
#
loop_
_entity.id
_entity.type
_entity.pdbx_description
1 polymer ?
#
loop_
_entity_poly.entity_id
_entity_poly.type
_entity_poly.pdbx_seq_one_letter_code
_entity_poly.pdbx_strand_id
1 'polypeptide(L)'
;MRALIALNLLAGVFILGLLVTSFVAEPFFVQGLGMQRADGGPAPILGGRLIMAIGLASVPLAHILLTRLLGIVGTVGSGDPFVSRNAERLRACAWTVLGLEGMHLLVGAVSAASPIDIGWSFSPIGLLAVLLLFVLAQVFAEGARMRDDLEGTV
;
A
#
# COMPACT_ATOMS: atom_id res chain seq x y z
N MET A 1 11.96 4.25 -10.39
CA MET A 1 11.73 3.80 -8.99
C MET A 1 11.96 4.88 -7.93
N ARG A 2 13.09 5.61 -7.89
CA ARG A 2 13.26 6.73 -6.93
C ARG A 2 12.16 7.80 -7.04
N ALA A 3 11.70 8.08 -8.26
CA ALA A 3 10.55 8.94 -8.51
C ALA A 3 9.25 8.44 -7.86
N LEU A 4 9.01 7.12 -7.82
CA LEU A 4 7.81 6.55 -7.18
C LEU A 4 7.86 6.67 -5.66
N ILE A 5 9.05 6.51 -5.07
CA ILE A 5 9.23 6.72 -3.62
C ILE A 5 8.99 8.19 -3.27
N ALA A 6 9.55 9.12 -4.06
CA ALA A 6 9.31 10.55 -3.88
C ALA A 6 7.82 10.89 -4.05
N LEU A 7 7.16 10.33 -5.07
CA LEU A 7 5.73 10.52 -5.29
C LEU A 7 4.90 9.99 -4.12
N ASN A 8 5.22 8.82 -3.57
CA ASN A 8 4.54 8.26 -2.40
C ASN A 8 4.69 9.17 -1.16
N LEU A 9 5.88 9.73 -0.93
CA LEU A 9 6.11 10.66 0.16
C LEU A 9 5.36 11.98 -0.06
N LEU A 10 5.38 12.53 -1.28
CA LEU A 10 4.63 13.72 -1.64
C LEU A 10 3.12 13.52 -1.45
N ALA A 11 2.59 12.37 -1.86
CA ALA A 11 1.19 12.00 -1.62
C ALA A 11 0.89 11.93 -0.12
N GLY A 12 1.79 11.35 0.68
CA GLY A 12 1.65 11.32 2.14
C GLY A 12 1.64 12.70 2.80
N VAL A 13 2.55 13.58 2.38
CA VAL A 13 2.60 14.99 2.85
C VAL A 13 1.34 15.74 2.44
N PHE A 14 0.85 15.53 1.22
CA PHE A 14 -0.39 16.11 0.75
C PHE A 14 -1.60 15.64 1.56
N ILE A 15 -1.74 14.33 1.80
CA ILE A 15 -2.81 13.76 2.64
C ILE A 15 -2.73 14.30 4.07
N LEU A 16 -1.52 14.40 4.63
CA LEU A 16 -1.32 14.98 5.96
C LEU A 16 -1.74 16.45 6.01
N GLY A 17 -1.40 17.24 4.99
CA GLY A 17 -1.84 18.63 4.85
C GLY A 17 -3.36 18.74 4.81
N LEU A 18 -4.03 17.91 4.01
CA LEU A 18 -5.49 17.85 3.96
C LEU A 18 -6.08 17.45 5.32
N LEU A 19 -5.51 16.46 6.00
CA LEU A 19 -5.98 16.03 7.32
C LEU A 19 -5.85 17.17 8.35
N VAL A 20 -4.71 17.86 8.40
CA VAL A 20 -4.48 19.00 9.31
C VAL A 20 -5.44 20.15 9.00
N THR A 21 -5.59 20.51 7.72
CA THR A 21 -6.54 21.58 7.33
C THR A 21 -7.97 21.22 7.68
N SER A 22 -8.35 19.94 7.66
CA SER A 22 -9.67 19.50 8.10
C SER A 22 -9.96 19.79 9.58
N PHE A 23 -8.95 19.86 10.44
CA PHE A 23 -9.10 20.20 11.87
C PHE A 23 -8.96 21.70 12.15
N VAL A 24 -8.05 22.38 11.45
CA VAL A 24 -7.73 23.79 11.71
C VAL A 24 -8.68 24.75 10.97
N ALA A 25 -9.09 24.38 9.76
CA ALA A 25 -9.86 25.24 8.85
C ALA A 25 -10.99 24.44 8.18
N GLU A 26 -11.86 23.81 8.98
CA GLU A 26 -12.98 23.00 8.50
C GLU A 26 -13.83 23.69 7.41
N PRO A 27 -14.24 24.98 7.54
CA PRO A 27 -15.04 25.64 6.51
C PRO A 27 -14.31 25.72 5.15
N PHE A 28 -13.00 25.97 5.18
CA PHE A 28 -12.16 26.03 4.00
C PHE A 28 -11.97 24.65 3.37
N PHE A 29 -11.79 23.60 4.19
CA PHE A 29 -11.67 22.22 3.74
C PHE A 29 -12.95 21.72 3.06
N VAL A 30 -14.11 21.95 3.68
CA VAL A 30 -15.43 21.56 3.16
C VAL A 30 -15.72 22.27 1.83
N GLN A 31 -15.42 23.58 1.74
CA GLN A 31 -15.59 24.35 0.51
C GLN A 31 -14.60 23.92 -0.58
N GLY A 32 -13.33 23.68 -0.23
CA GLY A 32 -12.27 23.32 -1.17
C GLY A 32 -12.45 21.94 -1.81
N LEU A 33 -13.05 20.99 -1.10
CA LEU A 33 -13.40 19.67 -1.64
C LEU A 33 -14.76 19.64 -2.35
N GLY A 34 -15.46 20.78 -2.43
CA GLY A 34 -16.82 20.82 -2.99
C GLY A 34 -17.80 19.94 -2.22
N MET A 35 -17.49 19.59 -0.97
CA MET A 35 -18.36 18.84 -0.08
C MET A 35 -19.53 19.76 0.27
N GLN A 36 -20.64 19.63 -0.46
CA GLN A 36 -21.87 20.26 -0.04
C GLN A 36 -22.18 19.68 1.35
N ARG A 37 -22.38 20.53 2.37
CA ARG A 37 -23.01 20.08 3.63
C ARG A 37 -24.42 19.65 3.24
N ALA A 38 -24.56 18.45 2.69
CA ALA A 38 -25.82 17.84 2.38
C ALA A 38 -26.42 17.43 3.71
N ASP A 39 -27.04 18.39 4.41
CA ASP A 39 -28.04 18.27 5.46
C ASP A 39 -27.84 17.19 6.56
N GLY A 40 -26.61 16.68 6.75
CA GLY A 40 -26.36 15.37 7.41
C GLY A 40 -25.25 15.38 8.46
N GLY A 41 -25.26 16.33 9.40
CA GLY A 41 -24.47 16.25 10.64
C GLY A 41 -22.93 16.12 10.48
N PRO A 42 -22.20 15.77 11.57
CA PRO A 42 -20.73 15.65 11.57
C PRO A 42 -20.19 14.35 10.95
N ALA A 43 -21.06 13.40 10.61
CA ALA A 43 -20.71 12.07 10.10
C ALA A 43 -19.84 12.07 8.81
N PRO A 44 -20.15 12.84 7.74
CA PRO A 44 -19.31 12.87 6.53
C PRO A 44 -17.91 13.46 6.78
N ILE A 45 -17.77 14.38 7.74
CA ILE A 45 -16.46 14.97 8.07
C ILE A 45 -15.61 13.93 8.80
N LEU A 46 -16.21 13.19 9.73
CA LEU A 46 -15.53 12.10 10.45
C LEU A 46 -15.10 10.98 9.49
N GLY A 47 -15.98 10.54 8.59
CA GLY A 47 -15.67 9.53 7.58
C GLY A 47 -14.49 9.94 6.69
N GLY A 48 -14.49 11.19 6.20
CA GLY A 48 -13.39 11.73 5.40
C GLY A 48 -12.05 11.75 6.17
N ARG A 49 -12.07 12.14 7.45
CA ARG A 49 -10.89 12.12 8.32
C ARG A 49 -10.35 10.70 8.54
N LEU A 50 -11.24 9.72 8.74
CA LEU A 50 -10.85 8.32 8.90
C LEU A 50 -10.21 7.77 7.61
N ILE A 51 -10.80 8.06 6.44
CA ILE A 51 -10.23 7.66 5.14
C ILE A 51 -8.84 8.30 4.94
N MET A 52 -8.67 9.59 5.25
CA MET A 52 -7.37 10.25 5.18
C MET A 52 -6.35 9.65 6.16
N ALA A 53 -6.77 9.29 7.38
CA ALA A 53 -5.91 8.63 8.35
C ALA A 53 -5.46 7.23 7.88
N ILE A 54 -6.36 6.45 7.29
CA ILE A 54 -6.04 5.16 6.66
C ILE A 54 -5.08 5.36 5.48
N GLY A 55 -5.34 6.35 4.64
CA GLY A 55 -4.45 6.75 3.54
C GLY A 55 -3.04 7.08 4.03
N LEU A 56 -2.91 7.86 5.11
CA LEU A 56 -1.62 8.19 5.70
C LEU A 56 -0.91 6.94 6.28
N ALA A 57 -1.65 6.04 6.92
CA ALA A 57 -1.11 4.78 7.44
C ALA A 57 -0.62 3.83 6.32
N SER A 58 -1.15 3.95 5.09
CA SER A 58 -0.71 3.17 3.92
C SER A 58 0.64 3.64 3.34
N VAL A 59 1.04 4.89 3.57
CA VAL A 59 2.29 5.48 3.06
C VAL A 59 3.54 4.68 3.45
N PRO A 60 3.77 4.30 4.72
CA PRO A 60 4.93 3.48 5.09
C PRO A 60 4.88 2.08 4.47
N LEU A 61 3.70 1.47 4.33
CA LEU A 61 3.54 0.18 3.65
C LEU A 61 3.97 0.28 2.18
N ALA A 62 3.43 1.26 1.45
CA ALA A 62 3.83 1.51 0.07
C ALA A 62 5.34 1.79 -0.07
N HIS A 63 5.93 2.53 0.88
CA HIS A 63 7.37 2.78 0.91
C HIS A 63 8.19 1.50 1.08
N ILE A 64 7.79 0.61 2.00
CA ILE A 64 8.41 -0.70 2.19
C ILE A 64 8.32 -1.51 0.91
N LEU A 65 7.13 -1.61 0.30
CA LEU A 65 6.92 -2.35 -0.94
C LEU A 65 7.86 -1.87 -2.06
N LEU A 66 7.88 -0.57 -2.32
CA LEU A 66 8.72 0.02 -3.37
C LEU A 66 10.21 -0.22 -3.13
N THR A 67 10.66 -0.14 -1.88
CA THR A 67 12.08 -0.36 -1.52
C THR A 67 12.48 -1.82 -1.66
N ARG A 68 11.60 -2.76 -1.27
CA ARG A 68 11.84 -4.20 -1.43
C ARG A 68 11.87 -4.62 -2.90
N LEU A 69 10.94 -4.09 -3.70
CA LEU A 69 10.93 -4.28 -5.16
C LEU A 69 12.21 -3.75 -5.81
N LEU A 70 12.68 -2.56 -5.41
CA LEU A 70 13.94 -2.02 -5.93
C LEU A 70 15.14 -2.91 -5.59
N GLY A 71 15.15 -3.50 -4.39
CA GLY A 71 16.16 -4.47 -3.99
C GLY A 71 16.19 -5.69 -4.92
N ILE A 72 15.02 -6.26 -5.23
CA ILE A 72 14.88 -7.42 -6.13
C ILE A 72 15.34 -7.05 -7.55
N VAL A 73 14.85 -5.93 -8.09
CA VAL A 73 15.24 -5.45 -9.43
C VAL A 73 16.75 -5.21 -9.52
N GLY A 74 17.37 -4.67 -8.46
CA GLY A 74 18.81 -4.47 -8.41
C GLY A 74 19.59 -5.78 -8.53
N THR A 75 19.19 -6.84 -7.81
CA THR A 75 19.86 -8.15 -7.85
C THR A 75 19.60 -8.92 -9.16
N VAL A 76 18.40 -8.79 -9.73
CA VAL A 76 18.09 -9.38 -11.04
C VAL A 76 18.91 -8.69 -12.13
N GLY A 77 19.05 -7.37 -12.05
CA GLY A 77 19.88 -6.58 -12.98
C GLY A 77 21.37 -6.94 -12.91
N SER A 78 21.86 -7.46 -11.78
CA SER A 78 23.23 -7.97 -11.64
C SER A 78 23.39 -9.44 -12.04
N GLY A 79 22.35 -10.08 -12.59
CA GLY A 79 22.41 -11.47 -13.07
C GLY A 79 22.23 -12.54 -12.00
N ASP A 80 21.90 -12.18 -10.75
CA ASP A 80 21.71 -13.13 -9.65
C ASP A 80 20.27 -13.06 -9.08
N PRO A 81 19.28 -13.60 -9.80
CA PRO A 81 17.88 -13.55 -9.40
C PRO A 81 17.56 -14.46 -8.19
N PHE A 82 18.24 -15.61 -8.07
CA PHE A 82 17.95 -16.68 -7.11
C PHE A 82 18.86 -16.64 -5.89
N VAL A 83 18.85 -15.51 -5.20
CA VAL A 83 19.42 -15.39 -3.85
C VAL A 83 18.33 -15.56 -2.80
N SER A 84 18.61 -16.28 -1.72
CA SER A 84 17.69 -16.47 -0.59
C SER A 84 17.13 -15.14 -0.05
N ARG A 85 17.91 -14.06 -0.16
CA ARG A 85 17.49 -12.69 0.17
C ARG A 85 16.32 -12.17 -0.66
N ASN A 86 16.18 -12.58 -1.92
CA ASN A 86 15.06 -12.18 -2.76
C ASN A 86 13.77 -12.90 -2.39
N ALA A 87 13.84 -14.15 -1.93
CA ALA A 87 12.69 -14.85 -1.37
C ALA A 87 12.14 -14.11 -0.14
N GLU A 88 13.02 -13.67 0.76
CA GLU A 88 12.62 -12.86 1.93
C GLU A 88 12.01 -11.52 1.53
N ARG A 89 12.58 -10.85 0.52
CA ARG A 89 12.04 -9.59 -0.02
C ARG A 89 10.65 -9.79 -0.62
N LEU A 90 10.44 -10.86 -1.40
CA LEU A 90 9.15 -11.20 -1.98
C LEU A 90 8.11 -11.52 -0.90
N ARG A 91 8.50 -12.27 0.14
CA ARG A 91 7.63 -12.55 1.29
C ARG A 91 7.23 -11.28 2.03
N ALA A 92 8.18 -10.35 2.22
CA ALA A 92 7.89 -9.04 2.79
C ALA A 92 6.95 -8.22 1.89
N CYS A 93 7.13 -8.26 0.56
CA CYS A 93 6.19 -7.65 -0.38
C CYS A 93 4.79 -8.25 -0.24
N ALA A 94 4.65 -9.58 -0.14
CA ALA A 94 3.37 -10.25 0.02
C ALA A 94 2.60 -9.76 1.27
N TRP A 95 3.28 -9.71 2.42
CA TRP A 95 2.71 -9.17 3.66
C TRP A 95 2.35 -7.68 3.54
N THR A 96 3.17 -6.91 2.84
CA THR A 96 2.94 -5.48 2.65
C THR A 96 1.70 -5.23 1.77
N VAL A 97 1.56 -5.97 0.66
CA VAL A 97 0.37 -5.90 -0.20
C VAL A 97 -0.87 -6.38 0.56
N LEU A 98 -0.76 -7.44 1.37
CA LEU A 98 -1.88 -7.87 2.22
C LEU A 98 -2.32 -6.76 3.19
N GLY A 99 -1.36 -6.05 3.79
CA GLY A 99 -1.65 -4.89 4.64
C GLY A 99 -2.38 -3.78 3.86
N LEU A 100 -1.96 -3.49 2.63
CA LEU A 100 -2.60 -2.49 1.77
C LEU A 100 -4.02 -2.90 1.37
N GLU A 101 -4.26 -4.17 1.03
CA GLU A 101 -5.61 -4.70 0.79
C GLU A 101 -6.49 -4.59 2.05
N GLY A 102 -5.92 -4.86 3.23
CA GLY A 102 -6.61 -4.63 4.51
C GLY A 102 -7.03 -3.17 4.70
N MET A 103 -6.14 -2.21 4.39
CA MET A 103 -6.47 -0.78 4.43
C MET A 103 -7.56 -0.41 3.43
N HIS A 104 -7.54 -1.01 2.24
CA HIS A 104 -8.58 -0.82 1.22
C HIS A 104 -9.95 -1.32 1.70
N LEU A 105 -10.01 -2.45 2.40
CA LEU A 105 -11.23 -2.95 3.04
C LEU A 105 -11.72 -2.01 4.16
N LEU A 106 -10.81 -1.47 4.98
CA LEU A 106 -11.15 -0.50 6.02
C LEU A 106 -11.77 0.78 5.43
N VAL A 107 -11.24 1.26 4.30
CA VAL A 107 -11.82 2.39 3.56
C VAL A 107 -13.24 2.07 3.09
N GLY A 108 -13.47 0.87 2.56
CA GLY A 108 -14.82 0.40 2.19
C GLY A 108 -15.78 0.36 3.38
N ALA A 109 -15.33 -0.13 4.53
CA ALA A 109 -16.13 -0.17 5.76
C ALA A 109 -16.49 1.25 6.26
N VAL A 110 -15.54 2.20 6.20
CA VAL A 110 -15.80 3.60 6.56
C VAL A 110 -16.79 4.26 5.60
N SER A 111 -16.65 4.00 4.29
CA SER A 111 -17.57 4.49 3.27
C SER A 111 -18.97 3.90 3.43
N ALA A 112 -19.11 2.62 3.78
CA ALA A 112 -20.42 2.02 4.06
C ALA A 112 -21.09 2.57 5.33
N ALA A 113 -20.30 3.01 6.31
CA ALA A 113 -20.79 3.59 7.56
C ALA A 113 -21.02 5.11 7.52
N SER A 114 -20.62 5.78 6.44
CA SER A 114 -20.70 7.24 6.28
C SER A 114 -21.49 7.58 5.02
N PRO A 115 -22.14 8.76 4.93
CA PRO A 115 -22.83 9.18 3.70
C PRO A 115 -21.87 9.62 2.58
N ILE A 116 -20.64 9.12 2.57
CA ILE A 116 -19.59 9.47 1.61
C ILE A 116 -19.49 8.34 0.60
N ASP A 117 -19.93 8.60 -0.62
CA ASP A 117 -19.65 7.74 -1.75
C ASP A 117 -18.29 8.14 -2.35
N ILE A 118 -17.31 7.25 -2.18
CA ILE A 118 -15.97 7.39 -2.76
C ILE A 118 -15.77 6.44 -3.96
N GLY A 119 -16.84 5.84 -4.48
CA GLY A 119 -16.78 4.87 -5.57
C GLY A 119 -16.01 3.60 -5.20
N TRP A 120 -16.05 3.21 -3.92
CA TRP A 120 -15.35 2.02 -3.44
C TRP A 120 -15.92 0.76 -4.09
N SER A 121 -15.04 -0.14 -4.53
CA SER A 121 -15.43 -1.42 -5.09
C SER A 121 -14.49 -2.53 -4.60
N PHE A 122 -15.07 -3.65 -4.17
CA PHE A 122 -14.30 -4.83 -3.84
C PHE A 122 -13.79 -5.53 -5.11
N SER A 123 -12.48 -5.83 -5.15
CA SER A 123 -11.87 -6.64 -6.21
C SER A 123 -11.02 -7.77 -5.61
N PRO A 124 -11.30 -9.04 -5.94
CA PRO A 124 -10.51 -10.17 -5.44
C PRO A 124 -9.11 -10.26 -6.07
N ILE A 125 -8.83 -9.49 -7.12
CA ILE A 125 -7.55 -9.51 -7.84
C ILE A 125 -6.39 -9.11 -6.92
N GLY A 126 -6.62 -8.19 -5.98
CA GLY A 126 -5.62 -7.79 -4.98
C GLY A 126 -5.20 -8.95 -4.08
N LEU A 127 -6.16 -9.75 -3.61
CA LEU A 127 -5.90 -10.97 -2.83
C LEU A 127 -5.18 -12.03 -3.66
N LEU A 128 -5.54 -12.18 -4.93
CA LEU A 128 -4.81 -13.06 -5.84
C LEU A 128 -3.34 -12.62 -5.99
N ALA A 129 -3.07 -11.32 -6.11
CA ALA A 129 -1.71 -10.80 -6.16
C ALA A 129 -0.90 -11.13 -4.89
N VAL A 130 -1.52 -11.06 -3.71
CA VAL A 130 -0.90 -11.48 -2.44
C VAL A 130 -0.52 -12.96 -2.49
N LEU A 131 -1.43 -13.83 -2.92
CA LEU A 131 -1.16 -15.27 -3.04
C LEU A 131 -0.03 -15.53 -4.03
N LEU A 132 -0.04 -14.88 -5.19
CA LEU A 132 1.00 -14.99 -6.19
C LEU A 132 2.37 -14.55 -5.66
N LEU A 133 2.43 -13.48 -4.85
CA LEU A 133 3.67 -13.03 -4.23
C LEU A 133 4.21 -14.06 -3.23
N PHE A 134 3.35 -14.71 -2.45
CA PHE A 134 3.78 -15.80 -1.56
C PHE A 134 4.28 -17.02 -2.35
N VAL A 135 3.57 -17.42 -3.40
CA VAL A 135 3.99 -18.51 -4.28
C VAL A 135 5.36 -18.19 -4.90
N LEU A 136 5.54 -16.98 -5.42
CA LEU A 136 6.80 -16.56 -6.00
C LEU A 136 7.94 -16.53 -4.97
N ALA A 137 7.66 -16.09 -3.75
CA ALA A 137 8.63 -16.13 -2.65
C ALA A 137 9.09 -17.57 -2.37
N GLN A 138 8.16 -18.54 -2.36
CA GLN A 138 8.48 -19.95 -2.14
C GLN A 138 9.30 -20.54 -3.30
N VAL A 139 8.93 -20.26 -4.55
CA VAL A 139 9.67 -20.72 -5.73
C VAL A 139 11.10 -20.17 -5.74
N PHE A 140 11.29 -18.91 -5.35
CA PHE A 140 12.62 -18.31 -5.24
C PHE A 140 13.45 -18.92 -4.12
N ALA A 141 12.83 -19.24 -2.98
CA ALA A 141 13.52 -19.92 -1.87
C ALA A 141 13.99 -21.31 -2.30
N GLU A 142 13.12 -22.06 -2.98
CA GLU A 142 13.44 -23.39 -3.48
C GLU A 142 14.54 -23.36 -4.56
N GLY A 143 14.45 -22.41 -5.50
CA GLY A 143 15.48 -22.22 -6.52
C GLY A 143 16.84 -21.84 -5.95
N ALA A 144 16.88 -21.04 -4.87
CA ALA A 144 18.12 -20.72 -4.17
C ALA A 144 18.74 -21.96 -3.50
N ARG A 145 17.92 -22.80 -2.84
CA ARG A 145 18.38 -24.05 -2.24
C ARG A 145 18.98 -25.01 -3.27
N MET A 146 18.30 -25.18 -4.41
CA MET A 146 18.80 -26.03 -5.50
C MET A 146 20.13 -25.54 -6.06
N ARG A 147 20.35 -24.21 -6.11
CA ARG A 147 21.62 -23.62 -6.52
C ARG A 147 22.73 -23.93 -5.51
N ASP A 148 22.46 -23.76 -4.22
CA ASP A 148 23.44 -24.04 -3.16
C ASP A 148 23.87 -25.52 -3.17
N ASP A 149 22.93 -26.45 -3.40
CA ASP A 149 23.21 -27.88 -3.52
C ASP A 149 24.13 -28.20 -4.73
N LEU A 150 23.96 -27.48 -5.85
CA LEU A 150 24.79 -27.66 -7.06
C LEU A 150 26.20 -27.09 -6.88
N GLU A 151 26.35 -25.94 -6.21
CA GLU A 151 27.66 -25.35 -5.91
C GLU A 151 28.47 -26.21 -4.90
N GLY A 152 27.80 -27.00 -4.04
CA GLY A 152 28.45 -27.89 -3.07
C GLY A 152 28.91 -29.26 -3.59
N THR A 153 28.65 -29.57 -4.87
CA THR A 153 29.01 -30.87 -5.49
C THR A 153 30.24 -30.82 -6.39
N VAL A 154 30.93 -29.67 -6.46
CA VAL A 154 32.14 -29.44 -7.27
C VAL A 154 33.41 -29.45 -6.42
#